data_AF-X0SDQ6-F1
#
_entry.id   AF-X0SDQ6-F1
#
_cell.length_a   1.000
_cell.length_b   1.000
_cell.length_c   1.000
_cell.angle_alpha   90.00
_cell.angle_beta   90.00
_cell.angle_gamma   90.00
#
_symmetry.space_group_name_H-M   'P 1'
#
loop_
_entity.id
_entity.type
_entity.pdbx_description
1 polymer ?
#
loop_
_entity_poly.entity_id
_entity_poly.type
_entity_poly.pdbx_seq_one_letter_code
_entity_poly.pdbx_strand_id
1 'polypeptide(L)' 'MQYNDYPAEQIAAKLKQVEEFEAKFGEKPASKAWRKWCTDAKYRQNEWQWRQNVANSIQPNIDYR' A
#
# COMPACT_ATOMS: atom_id res chain seq x y z
N MET A 1 -2.63 14.43 11.36
CA MET A 1 -3.56 14.01 10.29
C MET A 1 -4.36 12.81 10.77
N GLN A 2 -5.64 12.69 10.43
CA GLN A 2 -6.45 11.51 10.73
C GLN A 2 -6.23 10.44 9.65
N TYR A 3 -6.16 9.17 10.05
CA TYR A 3 -6.03 8.05 9.11
C TYR A 3 -7.19 8.07 8.10
N ASN A 4 -6.85 8.06 6.82
CA ASN A 4 -7.79 7.95 5.72
C ASN A 4 -7.37 6.75 4.86
N ASP A 5 -8.11 5.64 4.97
CA ASP A 5 -7.87 4.45 4.15
C ASP A 5 -8.38 4.65 2.72
N TYR A 6 -8.00 3.74 1.83
CA TYR A 6 -8.56 3.68 0.49
C TYR A 6 -10.04 3.25 0.53
N PRO A 7 -10.87 3.71 -0.43
CA PRO A 7 -12.24 3.22 -0.56
C PRO A 7 -12.27 1.70 -0.71
N ALA A 8 -13.23 1.05 -0.04
CA ALA A 8 -13.37 -0.40 -0.04
C ALA A 8 -13.47 -0.99 -1.46
N GLU A 9 -14.16 -0.30 -2.37
CA GLU A 9 -14.27 -0.70 -3.78
C GLU A 9 -12.92 -0.74 -4.50
N GLN A 10 -12.02 0.20 -4.22
CA GLN A 10 -10.68 0.23 -4.83
C GLN A 10 -9.81 -0.91 -4.30
N ILE A 11 -9.92 -1.21 -3.01
CA ILE A 11 -9.21 -2.33 -2.37
C ILE A 11 -9.71 -3.66 -2.95
N ALA A 12 -11.03 -3.82 -3.11
CA ALA A 12 -11.62 -5.01 -3.69
C ALA A 12 -11.24 -5.19 -5.16
N ALA A 13 -11.27 -4.13 -5.96
CA ALA A 13 -10.84 -4.17 -7.36
C ALA A 13 -9.37 -4.58 -7.48
N LYS A 14 -8.49 -4.07 -6.61
CA LYS A 14 -7.08 -4.45 -6.58
C LYS A 14 -6.88 -5.89 -6.12
N LEU A 15 -7.63 -6.36 -5.13
CA LEU A 15 -7.58 -7.76 -4.70
C LEU A 15 -7.94 -8.68 -5.86
N LYS A 16 -9.00 -8.36 -6.61
CA LYS A 16 -9.39 -9.12 -7.80
C LYS A 16 -8.28 -9.18 -8.86
N GLN A 17 -7.60 -8.07 -9.12
CA GLN A 17 -6.46 -8.05 -10.05
C GLN A 17 -5.30 -8.93 -9.56
N VAL A 18 -5.03 -8.94 -8.26
CA VAL A 18 -3.99 -9.82 -7.68
C VAL A 18 -4.38 -11.28 -7.84
N GLU A 19 -5.65 -11.63 -7.59
CA GLU A 19 -6.16 -13.00 -7.75
C GLU A 19 -6.11 -13.45 -9.21
N GLU A 20 -6.47 -12.59 -10.16
CA GLU A 20 -6.36 -12.86 -11.60
C GLU A 20 -4.89 -13.05 -12.03
N PHE A 21 -3.97 -12.24 -11.48
CA PHE A 21 -2.55 -12.36 -11.74
C PHE A 21 -1.99 -13.69 -11.21
N GLU A 22 -2.31 -14.04 -9.96
CA GLU A 22 -1.88 -15.29 -9.33
C GLU A 22 -2.46 -16.51 -10.04
N ALA A 23 -3.70 -16.45 -10.52
CA ALA A 23 -4.30 -17.51 -11.32
C ALA A 23 -3.58 -17.71 -12.66
N LYS A 24 -3.09 -16.64 -13.29
CA LYS A 24 -2.44 -16.70 -14.61
C LYS A 24 -0.95 -17.04 -14.56
N PHE A 25 -0.22 -16.51 -13.57
CA PHE A 25 1.24 -16.57 -13.52
C PHE A 25 1.77 -17.34 -12.31
N GLY A 26 0.87 -17.84 -11.46
CA GLY A 26 1.20 -18.43 -10.18
C GLY A 26 1.53 -17.39 -9.12
N GLU A 27 1.52 -17.85 -7.87
CA GLU A 27 1.87 -17.05 -6.72
C GLU A 27 3.35 -16.61 -6.77
N LYS A 28 3.61 -15.32 -6.54
CA LYS A 28 4.95 -14.73 -6.47
C LYS A 28 5.14 -14.00 -5.13
N PRO A 29 6.38 -13.81 -4.65
CA PRO A 29 6.63 -13.02 -3.45
C PRO A 29 6.03 -11.61 -3.50
N ALA A 30 6.06 -10.98 -4.69
CA ALA A 30 5.43 -9.68 -4.91
C ALA A 30 3.90 -9.74 -4.80
N SER A 31 3.26 -10.76 -5.40
CA SER A 31 1.80 -10.90 -5.37
C SER A 31 1.28 -11.18 -3.95
N LYS A 32 2.02 -11.94 -3.14
CA LYS A 32 1.74 -12.11 -1.70
C LYS A 32 1.70 -10.78 -0.95
N ALA A 33 2.68 -9.91 -1.22
CA ALA A 33 2.73 -8.58 -0.60
C ALA A 33 1.53 -7.73 -1.04
N TRP A 34 1.14 -7.78 -2.32
CA TRP A 34 -0.04 -7.08 -2.82
C TRP A 34 -1.34 -7.63 -2.20
N ARG A 35 -1.44 -8.95 -2.06
CA ARG A 35 -2.60 -9.60 -1.43
C ARG A 35 -2.72 -9.19 0.04
N LYS A 36 -1.61 -9.24 0.79
CA LYS A 36 -1.54 -8.76 2.18
C LYS A 36 -1.94 -7.29 2.29
N TRP A 37 -1.48 -6.45 1.38
CA TRP A 37 -1.87 -5.03 1.35
C TRP A 37 -3.39 -4.86 1.19
N CYS A 38 -4.04 -5.71 0.38
CA CYS A 38 -5.49 -5.64 0.18
C CYS A 38 -6.29 -6.20 1.37
N THR A 39 -5.78 -7.23 2.06
CA THR A 39 -6.54 -7.94 3.11
C THR A 39 -6.26 -7.44 4.54
N ASP A 40 -5.12 -6.80 4.79
CA ASP A 40 -4.71 -6.35 6.12
C ASP A 40 -4.86 -4.82 6.27
N ALA A 41 -5.94 -4.41 6.93
CA ALA A 41 -6.22 -3.00 7.21
C ALA A 41 -5.18 -2.36 8.14
N LYS A 42 -4.63 -3.12 9.09
CA LYS A 42 -3.59 -2.63 10.00
C LYS A 42 -2.28 -2.39 9.24
N TYR A 43 -1.97 -3.26 8.28
CA TYR A 43 -0.82 -3.06 7.39
C TYR A 43 -0.94 -1.76 6.59
N ARG A 44 -2.11 -1.48 5.99
CA ARG A 44 -2.36 -0.22 5.28
C ARG A 44 -2.29 0.99 6.21
N GLN A 45 -2.80 0.88 7.43
CA GLN A 45 -2.70 1.95 8.42
C GLN A 45 -1.25 2.29 8.78
N ASN A 46 -0.42 1.27 9.02
CA ASN A 46 1.01 1.46 9.31
C ASN A 46 1.73 2.11 8.14
N GLU A 47 1.43 1.69 6.90
CA GLU A 47 2.00 2.29 5.71
C GLU A 47 1.59 3.76 5.55
N TRP A 48 0.31 4.08 5.79
CA TRP A 48 -0.18 5.45 5.76
C TRP A 48 0.55 6.32 6.78
N GLN A 49 0.72 5.85 8.02
CA GLN A 49 1.45 6.56 9.07
C GLN A 49 2.92 6.78 8.69
N TRP A 50 3.58 5.74 8.14
CA TRP A 50 4.94 5.85 7.66
C TRP A 50 5.07 6.91 6.56
N ARG A 51 4.16 6.92 5.57
CA ARG A 51 4.14 7.95 4.51
C ARG A 51 4.00 9.37 5.09
N GLN A 52 3.15 9.57 6.10
CA GLN A 52 3.03 10.88 6.75
C GLN A 52 4.32 11.28 7.48
N ASN A 53 4.95 10.34 8.18
CA ASN A 53 6.20 10.60 8.89
C ASN A 53 7.34 10.94 7.92
N VAL A 54 7.43 10.24 6.77
CA VAL A 54 8.40 10.55 5.72
C VAL A 54 8.15 11.93 5.13
N ALA A 55 6.89 12.26 4.79
CA ALA A 55 6.54 13.59 4.28
C ALA A 55 6.92 14.70 5.27
N ASN A 56 6.72 14.48 6.57
CA ASN A 56 7.14 15.42 7.61
C ASN A 56 8.66 15.51 7.79
N SER A 57 9.40 14.44 7.48
CA SER A 57 10.87 14.41 7.58
C SER A 57 11.58 15.09 6.40
N ILE A 58 10.91 15.23 5.26
CA ILE A 58 11.47 15.89 4.07
C ILE A 58 11.38 17.40 4.27
N GLN A 59 12.51 18.03 4.59
CA GLN A 59 12.60 19.48 4.63
C GLN A 59 12.76 20.04 3.21
N PRO A 60 11.89 20.96 2.75
CA PRO A 60 11.87 21.44 1.37
C PRO A 60 13.05 22.36 0.99
N ASN A 61 13.98 22.63 1.91
CA ASN A 61 15.04 23.64 1.73
C ASN A 61 16.42 23.17 2.22
N ILE A 62 16.79 21.93 1.88
CA ILE A 62 18.16 21.44 2.04
C ILE A 62 18.70 21.12 0.64
N ASP A 63 19.74 21.85 0.22
CA ASP A 63 20.53 21.47 -0.94
C ASP A 63 21.40 20.26 -0.56
N TYR A 64 21.11 19.10 -1.15
CA TYR A 64 21.83 17.85 -0.93
C TYR A 64 22.96 17.63 -1.95
N ARG A 65 23.35 18.67 -2.71
CA ARG A 65 24.51 18.64 -3.61
C ARG A 65 25.84 18.69 -2.88
#